data_AF-A0A964UKF9-F1
#
_entry.id   AF-A0A964UKF9-F1
#
_cell.length_a   1.000
_cell.length_b   1.000
_cell.length_c   1.000
_cell.angle_alpha   90.00
_cell.angle_beta   90.00
_cell.angle_gamma   90.00
#
_symmetry.space_group_name_H-M   'P 1'
#
loop_
_entity.id
_entity.type
_entity.pdbx_description
1 polymer ?
#
loop_
_entity_poly.entity_id
_entity_poly.type
_entity_poly.pdbx_seq_one_letter_code
_entity_poly.pdbx_strand_id
1 'polypeptide(L)'
;ALSALHELSRAGVAMDVVFKLLLARLRAILLIRTAPALHDELRQRLGEDAFAFLKDLAIHSQGAKRITSRTLVRILEAHDLQRTATIPALPLELALIDLTDAPESSAD
;
A
#
# COMPACT_ATOMS: atom_id res chain seq x y z
N ALA A 1 9.64 4.42 -5.44
CA ALA A 1 9.16 3.84 -4.18
C ALA A 1 10.31 3.48 -3.25
N LEU A 2 11.25 2.62 -3.69
CA LEU A 2 12.40 2.19 -2.87
C LEU A 2 13.26 3.35 -2.34
N SER A 3 13.58 4.35 -3.17
CA SER A 3 14.34 5.52 -2.70
C SER A 3 13.64 6.29 -1.57
N ALA A 4 12.31 6.45 -1.64
CA ALA A 4 11.56 7.12 -0.58
C ALA A 4 11.55 6.31 0.72
N LEU A 5 11.44 4.97 0.62
CA LEU A 5 11.53 4.09 1.77
C LEU A 5 12.93 4.12 2.41
N HIS A 6 13.97 4.14 1.58
CA HIS A 6 15.35 4.25 2.04
C HIS A 6 15.59 5.56 2.81
N GLU A 7 15.08 6.69 2.31
CA GLU A 7 15.18 7.97 3.01
C GLU A 7 14.39 7.98 4.33
N LEU A 8 13.19 7.40 4.38
CA LEU A 8 12.44 7.25 5.64
C LEU A 8 13.19 6.41 6.66
N SER A 9 13.82 5.32 6.22
CA SER A 9 14.65 4.47 7.09
C SER A 9 15.87 5.22 7.61
N ARG A 10 16.57 5.98 6.75
CA ARG A 10 17.72 6.82 7.15
C ARG A 10 17.33 7.95 8.08
N ALA A 11 16.15 8.52 7.92
CA ALA A 11 15.59 9.53 8.81
C ALA A 11 15.13 8.97 10.17
N GLY A 12 15.27 7.67 10.41
CA GLY A 12 14.92 7.03 11.68
C GLY A 12 13.41 6.90 11.90
N VAL A 13 12.60 7.00 10.84
CA VAL A 13 11.16 6.79 10.95
C VAL A 13 10.89 5.34 11.32
N ALA A 14 10.05 5.11 12.34
CA ALA A 14 9.68 3.77 12.74
C ALA A 14 8.93 3.04 11.61
N MET A 15 9.43 1.87 11.19
CA MET A 15 8.85 1.14 10.07
C MET A 15 7.42 0.65 10.36
N ASP A 16 7.06 0.41 11.63
CA ASP A 16 5.69 0.07 12.01
C ASP A 16 4.71 1.19 11.64
N VAL A 17 5.09 2.46 11.83
CA VAL A 17 4.32 3.65 11.44
C VAL A 17 4.17 3.69 9.92
N VAL A 18 5.26 3.46 9.18
CA VAL A 18 5.24 3.41 7.71
C VAL A 18 4.27 2.34 7.22
N PHE A 19 4.34 1.13 7.77
CA PHE A 19 3.44 0.03 7.42
C PHE A 19 1.98 0.36 7.74
N LYS A 20 1.68 0.85 8.94
CA LYS A 20 0.31 1.23 9.34
C LYS A 20 -0.28 2.27 8.40
N LEU A 21 0.50 3.29 8.06
CA LEU A 21 0.09 4.36 7.14
C LEU A 21 -0.13 3.83 5.71
N LEU A 22 0.75 2.95 5.23
CA LEU A 22 0.63 2.34 3.92
C LEU A 22 -0.61 1.43 3.85
N LEU A 23 -0.77 0.51 4.80
CA LEU A 23 -1.92 -0.40 4.88
C LEU A 23 -3.24 0.36 4.97
N ALA A 24 -3.30 1.45 5.75
CA ALA A 24 -4.50 2.28 5.85
C ALA A 24 -4.90 2.88 4.49
N ARG A 25 -3.92 3.37 3.71
CA ARG A 25 -4.15 3.95 2.37
C ARG A 25 -4.54 2.89 1.35
N LEU A 26 -3.83 1.76 1.31
CA LEU A 26 -4.13 0.66 0.40
C LEU A 26 -5.52 0.05 0.67
N ARG A 27 -5.88 -0.12 1.96
CA ARG A 27 -7.23 -0.53 2.36
C ARG A 27 -8.29 0.47 1.90
N ALA A 28 -8.06 1.77 2.06
CA ALA A 28 -9.00 2.78 1.61
C ALA A 28 -9.23 2.71 0.10
N ILE A 29 -8.18 2.54 -0.71
CA ILE A 29 -8.28 2.35 -2.17
C ILE A 29 -9.18 1.15 -2.50
N LEU A 30 -8.99 0.00 -1.83
CA LEU A 30 -9.84 -1.16 -2.04
C LEU A 30 -11.30 -0.89 -1.68
N LEU A 31 -11.55 -0.32 -0.49
CA LEU A 31 -12.90 -0.03 -0.02
C LEU A 31 -13.63 0.97 -0.93
N ILE A 32 -12.94 2.02 -1.40
CA ILE A 32 -13.52 2.96 -2.37
C ILE A 32 -13.97 2.22 -3.63
N ARG A 33 -13.19 1.25 -4.11
CA ARG A 33 -13.52 0.49 -5.32
C ARG A 33 -14.64 -0.52 -5.10
N THR A 34 -14.69 -1.19 -3.95
CA THR A 34 -15.57 -2.36 -3.74
C THR A 34 -16.80 -2.07 -2.88
N ALA A 35 -16.80 -0.98 -2.10
CA ALA A 35 -17.87 -0.65 -1.16
C ALA A 35 -18.30 0.83 -1.28
N PRO A 36 -19.07 1.19 -2.33
CA PRO A 36 -19.56 2.55 -2.53
C PRO A 36 -20.34 3.12 -1.34
N ALA A 37 -21.06 2.26 -0.61
CA ALA A 37 -21.80 2.64 0.60
C ALA A 37 -20.92 3.23 1.72
N LEU A 38 -19.60 3.00 1.69
CA LEU A 38 -18.67 3.54 2.68
C LEU A 38 -18.03 4.86 2.25
N HIS A 39 -18.36 5.41 1.07
CA HIS A 39 -17.68 6.59 0.54
C HIS A 39 -17.81 7.82 1.45
N ASP A 40 -18.98 8.04 2.03
CA ASP A 40 -19.22 9.21 2.88
C ASP A 40 -18.43 9.11 4.20
N GLU A 41 -18.41 7.93 4.84
CA GLU A 41 -17.59 7.67 6.03
C GLU A 41 -16.09 7.86 5.71
N LEU A 42 -15.64 7.32 4.57
CA LEU A 42 -14.26 7.43 4.15
C LEU A 42 -13.87 8.88 3.85
N ARG A 43 -14.74 9.65 3.18
CA ARG A 43 -14.52 11.07 2.90
C ARG A 43 -14.45 11.89 4.19
N GLN A 44 -15.34 11.65 5.14
CA GLN A 44 -15.32 12.34 6.43
C GLN A 44 -14.04 12.04 7.22
N ARG A 45 -13.58 10.78 7.23
CA ARG A 45 -12.38 10.37 7.98
C ARG A 45 -11.08 10.82 7.33
N LEU A 46 -10.99 10.79 6.00
CA LEU A 46 -9.77 11.11 5.26
C LEU A 46 -9.64 12.62 4.96
N GLY A 47 -10.75 13.33 4.90
CA GLY A 47 -10.84 14.66 4.32
C GLY A 47 -11.02 14.61 2.79
N GLU A 48 -11.50 15.72 2.23
CA GLU A 48 -11.89 15.81 0.81
C GLU A 48 -10.71 15.54 -0.13
N ASP A 49 -9.59 16.23 0.07
CA ASP A 49 -8.42 16.15 -0.81
C ASP A 49 -7.83 14.73 -0.86
N ALA A 50 -7.69 14.10 0.31
CA ALA A 50 -7.15 12.75 0.41
C ALA A 50 -8.12 11.72 -0.19
N PHE A 51 -9.44 11.87 0.06
CA PHE A 51 -10.44 10.99 -0.53
C PHE A 51 -10.45 11.11 -2.06
N ALA A 52 -10.42 12.33 -2.60
CA ALA A 52 -10.37 12.57 -4.04
C ALA A 52 -9.14 11.91 -4.68
N PHE A 53 -7.95 12.10 -4.11
CA PHE A 53 -6.73 11.46 -4.58
C PHE A 53 -6.80 9.92 -4.55
N LEU A 54 -7.26 9.33 -3.45
CA LEU A 54 -7.37 7.87 -3.35
C LEU A 54 -8.45 7.29 -4.25
N LYS A 55 -9.54 8.03 -4.50
CA LYS A 55 -10.61 7.64 -5.42
C LYS A 55 -10.11 7.66 -6.87
N ASP A 56 -9.33 8.66 -7.24
CA ASP A 56 -8.68 8.72 -8.55
C ASP A 56 -7.81 7.47 -8.79
N LEU A 57 -6.95 7.13 -7.82
CA LEU A 57 -6.15 5.92 -7.87
C LEU A 57 -7.01 4.64 -7.94
N ALA A 58 -8.11 4.57 -7.19
CA ALA A 58 -8.98 3.40 -7.16
C ALA A 58 -9.68 3.13 -8.51
N ILE A 59 -9.98 4.17 -9.28
CA ILE A 59 -10.70 4.10 -10.55
C ILE A 59 -9.73 3.94 -11.74
N HIS A 60 -8.65 4.71 -11.76
CA HIS A 60 -7.79 4.83 -12.94
C HIS A 60 -6.60 3.85 -12.94
N SER A 61 -6.31 3.17 -11.83
CA SER A 61 -5.25 2.16 -11.80
C SER A 61 -5.64 0.88 -12.54
N GLN A 62 -4.93 0.57 -13.63
CA GLN A 62 -5.17 -0.61 -14.49
C GLN A 62 -3.93 -1.52 -14.56
N GLY A 63 -4.15 -2.77 -14.99
CA GLY A 63 -3.09 -3.77 -15.18
C GLY A 63 -2.21 -3.96 -13.95
N ALA A 64 -0.89 -3.99 -14.15
CA ALA A 64 0.11 -4.13 -13.09
C ALA A 64 0.08 -3.00 -12.03
N LYS A 65 -0.48 -1.84 -12.37
CA LYS A 65 -0.59 -0.69 -11.43
C LYS A 65 -1.78 -0.82 -10.48
N ARG A 66 -2.66 -1.79 -10.70
CA ARG A 66 -3.89 -1.97 -9.94
C ARG A 66 -3.57 -2.51 -8.54
N ILE A 67 -3.94 -1.76 -7.51
CA ILE A 67 -3.93 -2.28 -6.14
C ILE A 67 -5.02 -3.35 -6.00
N THR A 68 -4.63 -4.55 -5.56
CA THR A 68 -5.52 -5.71 -5.39
C THR A 68 -5.50 -6.21 -3.95
N SER A 69 -6.39 -7.14 -3.61
CA SER A 69 -6.34 -7.84 -2.33
C SER A 69 -5.00 -8.58 -2.13
N ARG A 70 -4.40 -9.10 -3.21
CA ARG A 70 -3.07 -9.73 -3.19
C ARG A 70 -1.98 -8.73 -2.78
N THR A 71 -2.06 -7.49 -3.27
CA THR A 71 -1.19 -6.39 -2.84
C THR A 71 -1.27 -6.20 -1.33
N LEU A 72 -2.48 -6.14 -0.75
CA LEU A 72 -2.64 -5.98 0.70
C LEU A 72 -2.09 -7.17 1.49
N VAL A 73 -2.38 -8.40 1.05
CA VAL A 73 -1.87 -9.62 1.72
C VAL A 73 -0.35 -9.58 1.76
N ARG A 74 0.30 -9.27 0.63
CA ARG A 74 1.76 -9.20 0.56
C ARG A 74 2.37 -8.15 1.51
N ILE A 75 1.71 -7.01 1.66
CA ILE A 75 2.14 -5.95 2.59
C ILE A 75 1.85 -6.34 4.05
N LEU A 76 0.76 -7.06 4.35
CA LEU A 76 0.48 -7.60 5.68
C LEU A 76 1.55 -8.62 6.11
N GLU A 77 1.91 -9.55 5.22
CA GLU A 77 3.00 -10.51 5.45
C GLU A 77 4.33 -9.81 5.72
N ALA A 78 4.64 -8.75 4.97
CA ALA A 78 5.84 -7.95 5.18
C ALA A 78 5.83 -7.21 6.52
N HIS A 79 4.67 -6.71 6.95
CA HIS A 79 4.52 -6.06 8.26
C HIS A 79 4.73 -7.06 9.41
N ASP A 80 4.21 -8.27 9.28
CA ASP A 80 4.40 -9.31 10.30
C ASP A 80 5.88 -9.73 10.39
N LEU A 81 6.54 -9.93 9.23
CA LEU A 81 7.96 -10.25 9.16
C LEU A 81 8.86 -9.12 9.70
N GLN A 82 8.47 -7.86 9.53
CA GLN A 82 9.21 -6.70 10.05
C GLN A 82 9.44 -6.76 11.56
N ARG A 83 8.53 -7.38 12.32
CA ARG A 83 8.63 -7.45 13.78
C ARG A 83 9.84 -8.22 14.28
N THR A 84 10.40 -9.12 13.48
CA THR A 84 11.54 -9.97 13.84
C THR A 84 12.75 -9.77 12.92
N ALA A 85 12.64 -8.92 11.90
CA ALA A 85 13.71 -8.66 10.96
C ALA A 85 14.84 -7.82 11.60
N THR A 86 16.09 -8.25 11.39
CA THR A 86 17.29 -7.49 11.82
C THR A 86 17.33 -6.08 11.22
N ILE A 87 16.85 -5.94 9.97
CA ILE A 87 16.68 -4.66 9.30
C ILE A 87 15.17 -4.44 9.10
N PRO A 88 14.51 -3.61 9.92
CA PRO A 88 13.05 -3.45 9.88
C PRO A 88 12.49 -2.97 8.54
N ALA A 89 13.27 -2.25 7.72
CA ALA A 89 12.82 -1.76 6.41
C ALA A 89 12.83 -2.86 5.33
N LEU A 90 13.70 -3.87 5.47
CA LEU A 90 13.96 -4.88 4.44
C LEU A 90 12.71 -5.67 4.01
N PRO A 91 11.81 -6.11 4.91
CA PRO A 91 10.60 -6.80 4.48
C PRO A 91 9.71 -5.96 3.57
N LEU A 92 9.62 -4.64 3.79
CA LEU A 92 8.86 -3.76 2.92
C LEU A 92 9.57 -3.54 1.58
N GLU A 93 10.90 -3.40 1.58
CA GLU A 93 11.69 -3.30 0.35
C GLU A 93 11.45 -4.52 -0.56
N LEU A 94 11.55 -5.73 0.01
CA LEU A 94 11.30 -6.98 -0.72
C LEU A 94 9.87 -7.09 -1.24
N ALA A 95 8.89 -6.67 -0.44
CA ALA A 95 7.48 -6.66 -0.87
C ALA A 95 7.25 -5.68 -2.03
N LEU A 96 7.88 -4.50 -1.98
CA LEU A 96 7.78 -3.52 -3.07
C LEU A 96 8.43 -4.01 -4.35
N ILE A 97 9.60 -4.66 -4.27
CA ILE A 97 10.25 -5.29 -5.43
C ILE A 97 9.30 -6.32 -6.04
N ASP A 98 8.86 -7.31 -5.27
CA ASP A 98 7.93 -8.36 -5.73
C ASP A 98 6.66 -7.80 -6.41
N LEU A 99 6.05 -6.77 -5.82
CA LEU A 99 4.83 -6.16 -6.36
C LEU A 99 5.04 -5.28 -7.60
N THR A 100 6.28 -4.84 -7.88
CA THR A 100 6.58 -3.91 -8.99
C THR A 100 7.44 -4.52 -10.08
N ASP A 101 8.14 -5.62 -9.77
CA ASP A 101 9.08 -6.33 -10.63
C ASP A 101 8.48 -7.64 -11.17
N ALA A 102 7.23 -7.95 -10.82
CA ALA A 102 6.51 -9.08 -11.39
C ALA A 102 6.49 -8.96 -12.93
N PRO A 103 6.98 -9.97 -13.68
CA PRO A 103 6.78 -10.00 -15.12
C PRO A 103 5.27 -9.99 -15.38
N GLU A 104 4.84 -9.28 -16.44
CA GLU A 104 3.46 -9.33 -16.91
C GLU A 104 3.04 -10.81 -16.94
N SER A 105 2.04 -11.15 -16.14
CA SER A 105 1.48 -12.49 -16.07
C SER A 105 1.34 -13.03 -17.48
N SER A 106 2.11 -14.07 -17.80
CA SER A 106 1.78 -14.97 -18.90
C SER A 106 0.30 -15.30 -18.78
N ALA A 107 -0.42 -15.01 -19.85
CA ALA A 107 -1.84 -15.25 -20.00
C ALA A 107 -2.17 -16.70 -19.62
N ASP A 108 -3.13 -16.85 -18.71
CA ASP A 108 -4.06 -17.98 -18.75
C ASP A 108 -5.16 -17.67 -19.78
#